data_AF-A0A9D1S792-F1
#
_entry.id   AF-A0A9D1S792-F1
#
_cell.length_a   1.000
_cell.length_b   1.000
_cell.length_c   1.000
_cell.angle_alpha   90.00
_cell.angle_beta   90.00
_cell.angle_gamma   90.00
#
_symmetry.space_group_name_H-M   'P 1'
#
loop_
_entity.id
_entity.type
_entity.pdbx_description
1 polymer ?
#
loop_
_entity_poly.entity_id
_entity_poly.type
_entity_poly.pdbx_seq_one_letter_code
_entity_poly.pdbx_strand_id
1 'polypeptide(L)'
;MKIAGIVLGVITALLGVYAFCVPLGVFLGISWVIAVLIIVNGVESIADGVASQPKKDTGKIVLGALIVLAGIFLLFSGILRFLTDMMMVYLIGGALILYGIFQIVAGWKKKEISTGAGVISIICGVISVIGGFLAFGHPFLTMISVGYIIAFNLIMQGVNMIVIAVNRDKF
;
A
#
# COMPACT_ATOMS: atom_id res chain seq x y z
N MET A 1 -7.31 -16.99 -23.63
CA MET A 1 -6.99 -16.28 -22.36
C MET A 1 -6.55 -17.18 -21.21
N LYS A 2 -6.88 -18.49 -21.22
CA LYS A 2 -6.49 -19.45 -20.17
C LYS A 2 -4.99 -19.52 -19.91
N ILE A 3 -4.20 -19.70 -20.96
CA ILE A 3 -2.72 -19.79 -20.87
C ILE A 3 -2.12 -18.51 -20.31
N ALA A 4 -2.57 -17.33 -20.77
CA ALA A 4 -2.09 -16.05 -20.26
C ALA A 4 -2.36 -15.87 -18.75
N GLY A 5 -3.54 -16.28 -18.26
CA GLY A 5 -3.86 -16.22 -16.83
C GLY A 5 -3.00 -17.16 -15.97
N ILE A 6 -2.69 -18.36 -16.47
CA ILE A 6 -1.78 -19.29 -15.80
C ILE A 6 -0.36 -18.72 -15.78
N VAL A 7 0.14 -18.22 -16.92
CA VAL A 7 1.48 -17.62 -17.02
C VAL A 7 1.63 -16.43 -16.08
N LEU A 8 0.67 -15.48 -16.09
CA LEU A 8 0.66 -14.35 -15.17
C LEU A 8 0.61 -14.82 -13.71
N GLY A 9 -0.26 -15.79 -13.40
CA GLY A 9 -0.36 -16.37 -12.06
C GLY A 9 0.95 -16.99 -11.57
N VAL A 10 1.65 -17.74 -12.42
CA VAL A 10 2.96 -18.33 -12.10
C VAL A 10 4.01 -17.23 -11.89
N ILE A 11 4.09 -16.24 -12.78
CA ILE A 11 5.02 -15.12 -12.64
C ILE A 11 4.77 -14.38 -11.32
N THR A 12 3.52 -14.04 -11.01
CA THR A 12 3.17 -13.33 -9.77
C THR A 12 3.46 -14.17 -8.53
N ALA A 13 3.20 -15.48 -8.56
CA ALA A 13 3.54 -16.36 -7.45
C ALA A 13 5.07 -16.42 -7.22
N LEU A 14 5.86 -16.56 -8.29
CA LEU A 14 7.32 -16.55 -8.23
C LEU A 14 7.87 -15.20 -7.74
N LEU A 15 7.28 -14.08 -8.18
CA LEU A 15 7.60 -12.75 -7.65
C LEU A 15 7.30 -12.66 -6.15
N GLY A 16 6.20 -13.25 -5.70
CA GLY A 16 5.86 -13.36 -4.28
C GLY A 16 6.89 -14.19 -3.48
N VAL A 17 7.38 -15.30 -4.03
CA VAL A 17 8.45 -16.11 -3.42
C VAL A 17 9.75 -15.31 -3.34
N TYR A 18 10.12 -14.60 -4.41
CA TYR A 18 11.29 -13.70 -4.39
C TYR A 18 11.14 -12.58 -3.35
N ALA A 19 9.96 -11.96 -3.29
CA ALA A 19 9.64 -10.94 -2.30
C ALA A 19 9.76 -11.46 -0.86
N PHE A 20 9.43 -12.73 -0.63
CA PHE A 20 9.58 -13.39 0.66
C PHE A 20 11.06 -13.53 1.09
N CYS A 21 11.98 -13.72 0.14
CA CYS A 21 13.42 -13.78 0.42
C CYS A 21 14.04 -12.41 0.69
N VAL A 22 13.43 -11.32 0.20
CA VAL A 22 13.98 -9.96 0.32
C VAL A 22 12.91 -8.96 0.79
N PRO A 23 12.27 -9.19 1.97
CA PRO A 23 11.10 -8.43 2.40
C PRO A 23 11.38 -6.95 2.63
N LEU A 24 12.56 -6.61 3.14
CA LEU A 24 12.95 -5.21 3.36
C LEU A 24 13.11 -4.47 2.02
N GLY A 25 13.70 -5.12 1.01
CA GLY A 25 13.85 -4.54 -0.32
C GLY A 25 12.52 -4.29 -1.02
N VAL A 26 11.54 -5.17 -0.80
CA VAL A 26 10.17 -5.00 -1.31
C VAL A 26 9.51 -3.76 -0.71
N PHE A 27 9.63 -3.55 0.60
CA PHE A 27 9.09 -2.36 1.25
C PHE A 27 9.76 -1.07 0.74
N LEU A 28 11.09 -1.05 0.65
CA LEU A 28 11.83 0.10 0.12
C LEU A 28 11.57 0.38 -1.38
N GLY A 29 10.96 -0.59 -2.08
CA GLY A 29 10.46 -0.43 -3.43
C GLY A 29 9.21 0.47 -3.51
N ILE A 30 8.45 0.63 -2.42
CA ILE A 30 7.20 1.39 -2.41
C ILE A 30 7.46 2.86 -2.75
N SER A 31 8.55 3.44 -2.24
CA SER A 31 8.85 4.84 -2.55
C SER A 31 9.20 5.10 -4.02
N TRP A 32 9.60 4.09 -4.80
CA TRP A 32 9.68 4.25 -6.26
C TRP A 32 8.31 4.46 -6.88
N VAL A 33 7.32 3.67 -6.43
CA VAL A 33 5.93 3.81 -6.87
C VAL A 33 5.39 5.18 -6.45
N ILE A 34 5.62 5.59 -5.20
CA ILE A 34 5.21 6.91 -4.69
C ILE A 34 5.84 8.03 -5.52
N ALA A 35 7.14 7.95 -5.82
CA ALA A 35 7.81 8.98 -6.60
C ALA A 35 7.21 9.13 -8.01
N VAL A 36 6.90 8.02 -8.68
CA VAL A 36 6.20 8.05 -9.97
C VAL A 36 4.80 8.66 -9.83
N LEU A 37 4.03 8.27 -8.81
CA LEU A 37 2.69 8.82 -8.57
C LEU A 37 2.72 10.33 -8.32
N ILE A 38 3.70 10.82 -7.56
CA ILE A 38 3.92 12.26 -7.32
C ILE A 38 4.16 12.98 -8.65
N ILE A 39 5.02 12.44 -9.53
CA ILE A 39 5.29 13.06 -10.84
C ILE A 39 4.01 13.12 -11.69
N VAL A 40 3.25 12.03 -11.74
CA VAL A 40 1.98 11.98 -12.50
C VAL A 40 1.00 13.04 -11.98
N ASN A 41 0.82 13.14 -10.66
CA ASN A 41 -0.04 14.16 -10.05
C ASN A 41 0.46 15.59 -10.31
N GLY A 42 1.79 15.78 -10.36
CA GLY A 42 2.39 17.07 -10.71
C GLY A 42 2.08 17.47 -12.16
N VAL A 43 2.19 16.53 -13.09
CA VAL A 43 1.83 16.75 -14.51
C VAL A 43 0.33 17.02 -14.67
N GLU A 44 -0.52 16.28 -13.96
CA GLU A 44 -1.97 16.51 -13.94
C GLU A 44 -2.30 17.92 -13.44
N SER A 45 -1.65 18.37 -12.36
CA SER A 45 -1.82 19.74 -11.84
C SER A 45 -1.40 20.82 -12.83
N ILE A 46 -0.30 20.60 -13.57
CA ILE A 46 0.11 21.52 -14.66
C ILE A 46 -0.93 21.55 -15.77
N ALA A 47 -1.41 20.38 -16.20
CA ALA A 47 -2.39 20.26 -17.27
C ALA A 47 -3.69 21.00 -16.90
N ASP A 48 -4.20 20.79 -15.69
CA ASP A 48 -5.36 21.50 -15.15
C ASP A 48 -5.15 23.02 -15.10
N GLY A 49 -3.98 23.46 -14.65
CA GLY A 49 -3.65 24.87 -14.58
C GLY A 49 -3.60 25.54 -15.96
N VAL A 50 -3.09 24.83 -16.97
CA VAL A 50 -3.06 25.29 -18.37
C VAL A 50 -4.45 25.27 -19.01
N ALA A 51 -5.27 24.27 -18.70
CA ALA A 51 -6.62 24.11 -19.23
C ALA A 51 -7.66 25.03 -18.56
N SER A 52 -7.32 25.65 -17.43
CA SER A 52 -8.20 26.55 -16.68
C SER A 52 -8.60 27.79 -17.51
N GLN A 53 -9.91 28.04 -17.60
CA GLN A 53 -10.53 29.14 -18.33
C GLN A 53 -11.32 30.05 -17.38
N PRO A 54 -11.41 31.37 -17.63
CA PRO A 54 -10.92 32.10 -18.82
C PRO A 54 -9.43 32.48 -18.78
N LYS A 55 -8.76 32.29 -17.64
CA LYS A 55 -7.31 32.53 -17.48
C LYS A 55 -6.64 31.29 -16.90
N LYS A 56 -5.43 31.02 -17.36
CA LYS A 56 -4.57 29.96 -16.83
C LYS A 56 -4.37 30.16 -15.34
N ASP A 57 -4.46 29.08 -14.58
CA ASP A 57 -4.20 29.07 -13.15
C ASP A 57 -2.68 28.88 -12.95
N THR A 58 -1.97 30.00 -12.87
CA THR A 58 -0.53 30.02 -12.61
C THR A 58 -0.17 29.32 -11.31
N GLY A 59 -1.06 29.33 -10.29
CA GLY A 59 -0.82 28.67 -9.02
C GLY A 59 -0.70 27.15 -9.18
N LYS A 60 -1.66 26.54 -9.89
CA LYS A 60 -1.61 25.10 -10.24
C LYS A 60 -0.39 24.75 -11.09
N ILE A 61 -0.03 25.59 -12.07
CA ILE A 61 1.14 25.35 -12.92
C ILE A 61 2.43 25.33 -12.09
N VAL A 62 2.61 26.31 -11.20
CA VAL A 62 3.80 26.41 -10.35
C VAL A 62 3.84 25.26 -9.34
N LEU A 63 2.72 24.97 -8.68
CA LEU A 63 2.63 23.86 -7.73
C LEU A 63 2.91 22.53 -8.42
N GLY A 64 2.32 22.28 -9.58
CA GLY A 64 2.58 21.07 -10.36
C GLY A 64 4.04 20.94 -10.79
N ALA A 65 4.69 22.03 -11.21
CA ALA A 65 6.13 22.02 -11.52
C ALA A 65 7.00 21.69 -10.30
N LEU A 66 6.68 22.25 -9.13
CA LEU A 66 7.38 21.92 -7.88
C LEU A 66 7.18 20.45 -7.48
N ILE A 67 5.97 19.91 -7.65
CA ILE A 67 5.66 18.51 -7.38
C ILE A 67 6.45 17.58 -8.31
N VAL A 68 6.51 17.87 -9.62
CA VAL A 68 7.31 17.10 -10.57
C VAL A 68 8.78 17.10 -10.17
N LEU A 69 9.33 18.27 -9.82
CA LEU A 69 10.71 18.39 -9.36
C LEU A 69 10.97 17.58 -8.09
N ALA A 70 10.06 17.64 -7.11
CA ALA A 70 10.16 16.85 -5.89
C ALA A 70 10.11 15.34 -6.16
N GLY A 71 9.23 14.89 -7.06
CA GLY A 71 9.14 13.50 -7.47
C GLY A 71 10.39 13.00 -8.19
N ILE A 72 10.97 13.81 -9.08
CA ILE A 72 12.25 13.51 -9.72
C ILE A 72 13.37 13.41 -8.67
N PHE A 73 13.43 14.36 -7.73
CA PHE A 73 14.43 14.35 -6.67
C PHE A 73 14.33 13.08 -5.79
N LEU A 74 13.11 12.62 -5.50
CA LEU A 74 12.84 11.37 -4.79
C LEU A 74 13.23 10.11 -5.61
N LEU A 75 13.18 10.16 -6.95
CA LEU A 75 13.64 9.08 -7.83
C LEU A 75 15.16 8.89 -7.83
N PHE A 76 15.94 9.93 -7.53
CA PHE A 76 17.41 9.85 -7.58
C PHE A 76 18.07 9.86 -6.19
N SER A 77 17.38 10.31 -5.15
CA SER A 77 17.93 10.39 -3.80
C SER A 77 17.60 9.14 -2.96
N GLY A 78 18.60 8.26 -2.77
CA GLY A 78 18.45 7.07 -1.93
C GLY A 78 18.15 7.38 -0.46
N ILE A 79 18.76 8.45 0.09
CA ILE A 79 18.50 8.87 1.48
C ILE A 79 17.08 9.43 1.64
N LEU A 80 16.62 10.24 0.69
CA LEU A 80 15.27 10.80 0.76
C LEU A 80 14.22 9.70 0.61
N ARG A 81 14.48 8.73 -0.27
CA ARG A 81 13.64 7.54 -0.42
C ARG A 81 13.48 6.78 0.89
N PHE A 82 14.60 6.49 1.54
CA PHE A 82 14.60 5.83 2.84
C PHE A 82 13.83 6.62 3.91
N LEU A 83 13.98 7.96 3.93
CA LEU A 83 13.21 8.81 4.84
C LEU A 83 11.71 8.78 4.51
N THR A 84 11.32 8.81 3.23
CA THR A 84 9.92 8.68 2.81
C THR A 84 9.33 7.32 3.20
N ASP A 85 10.10 6.24 3.05
CA ASP A 85 9.70 4.90 3.50
C ASP A 85 9.52 4.86 5.03
N MET A 86 10.42 5.49 5.80
CA MET A 86 10.28 5.63 7.26
C MET A 86 9.02 6.41 7.65
N MET A 87 8.76 7.53 6.97
CA MET A 87 7.53 8.31 7.21
C MET A 87 6.27 7.48 6.91
N MET A 88 6.29 6.68 5.85
CA MET A 88 5.17 5.78 5.53
C MET A 88 4.91 4.74 6.61
N VAL A 89 5.95 4.20 7.26
CA VAL A 89 5.77 3.28 8.40
C VAL A 89 5.03 3.95 9.53
N TYR A 90 5.35 5.19 9.87
CA TYR A 90 4.64 5.93 10.91
C TYR A 90 3.20 6.24 10.52
N LEU A 91 2.94 6.55 9.23
CA LEU A 91 1.58 6.71 8.72
C LEU A 91 0.77 5.41 8.80
N ILE A 92 1.37 4.29 8.40
CA ILE A 92 0.75 2.96 8.53
C ILE A 92 0.48 2.66 10.01
N GLY A 93 1.44 2.91 10.90
CA GLY A 93 1.30 2.72 12.34
C GLY A 93 0.14 3.52 12.93
N GLY A 94 0.07 4.82 12.62
CA GLY A 94 -1.03 5.68 13.04
C GLY A 94 -2.39 5.23 12.49
N ALA A 95 -2.45 4.86 11.20
CA ALA A 95 -3.66 4.33 10.59
C ALA A 95 -4.11 3.00 11.24
N LEU A 96 -3.16 2.13 11.63
CA LEU A 96 -3.44 0.86 12.29
C LEU A 96 -4.04 1.07 13.69
N ILE A 97 -3.57 2.07 14.44
CA ILE A 97 -4.16 2.46 15.73
C ILE A 97 -5.60 2.93 15.54
N LEU A 98 -5.83 3.85 14.59
CA LEU A 98 -7.17 4.36 14.30
C LEU A 98 -8.11 3.23 13.88
N TYR A 99 -7.65 2.37 12.97
CA TYR A 99 -8.39 1.18 12.55
C TYR A 99 -8.74 0.29 13.75
N GLY A 100 -7.77 0.02 14.63
CA GLY A 100 -7.98 -0.79 15.82
C GLY A 100 -9.03 -0.21 16.77
N ILE A 101 -8.99 1.10 17.01
CA ILE A 101 -10.00 1.80 17.83
C ILE A 101 -11.39 1.67 17.21
N PHE A 102 -11.54 1.97 15.92
CA PHE A 102 -12.83 1.83 15.25
C PHE A 102 -13.33 0.39 15.23
N GLN A 103 -12.43 -0.59 15.08
CA GLN A 103 -12.78 -2.00 15.07
C GLN A 103 -13.24 -2.50 16.45
N ILE A 104 -12.66 -1.98 17.54
CA ILE A 104 -13.16 -2.21 18.90
C ILE A 104 -14.56 -1.64 19.03
N VAL A 105 -14.77 -0.35 18.71
CA VAL A 105 -16.10 0.30 18.83
C VAL A 105 -17.16 -0.43 17.99
N ALA A 106 -16.84 -0.81 16.75
CA ALA A 106 -17.73 -1.58 15.89
C ALA A 106 -17.98 -3.00 16.43
N GLY A 107 -16.98 -3.61 17.06
CA GLY A 107 -17.08 -4.94 17.67
C GLY A 107 -18.07 -4.97 18.83
N TRP A 108 -18.16 -3.90 19.62
CA TRP A 108 -19.16 -3.77 20.69
C TRP A 108 -20.58 -3.75 20.12
N LYS A 109 -20.82 -2.96 19.07
CA LYS A 109 -22.13 -2.94 18.38
C LYS A 109 -22.46 -4.29 17.76
N LYS A 110 -21.49 -4.96 17.14
CA LYS A 110 -21.68 -6.30 16.55
C LYS A 110 -21.98 -7.38 17.58
N LYS A 111 -21.51 -7.23 18.83
CA LYS A 111 -21.74 -8.20 19.90
C LYS A 111 -23.23 -8.37 20.23
N GLU A 112 -24.06 -7.34 20.01
CA GLU A 112 -25.51 -7.40 20.21
C GLU A 112 -26.22 -8.28 19.17
N ILE A 113 -25.62 -8.44 17.98
CA ILE A 113 -26.18 -9.23 16.86
C ILE A 113 -25.53 -10.62 16.79
N SER A 114 -24.21 -10.69 16.99
CA SER A 114 -23.43 -11.93 16.99
C SER A 114 -22.29 -11.81 17.99
N THR A 115 -22.44 -12.47 19.13
CA THR A 115 -21.45 -12.46 20.22
C THR A 115 -20.08 -12.90 19.72
N GLY A 116 -20.01 -13.95 18.90
CA GLY A 116 -18.75 -14.48 18.36
C GLY A 116 -18.04 -13.49 17.44
N ALA A 117 -18.74 -12.94 16.44
CA ALA A 117 -18.15 -11.98 15.51
C ALA A 117 -17.77 -10.66 16.19
N GLY A 118 -18.56 -10.22 17.18
CA GLY A 118 -18.26 -9.05 18.00
C GLY A 118 -16.97 -9.21 18.80
N VAL A 119 -16.79 -10.35 19.49
CA VAL A 119 -15.58 -10.63 20.27
C VAL A 119 -14.34 -10.72 19.38
N ILE A 120 -14.42 -11.39 18.22
CA ILE A 120 -13.30 -11.46 17.27
C ILE A 120 -12.89 -10.06 16.80
N SER A 121 -13.87 -9.21 16.45
CA SER A 121 -13.60 -7.83 16.03
C SER A 121 -12.88 -7.03 17.12
N ILE A 122 -13.28 -7.18 18.38
CA ILE A 122 -12.63 -6.50 19.50
C ILE A 122 -11.17 -6.97 19.65
N ILE A 123 -10.93 -8.28 19.61
CA ILE A 123 -9.58 -8.85 19.74
C ILE A 123 -8.68 -8.36 18.59
N CYS A 124 -9.17 -8.40 17.34
CA CYS A 124 -8.45 -7.87 16.18
C CYS A 124 -8.14 -6.37 16.34
N GLY A 125 -9.08 -5.61 16.91
CA GLY A 125 -8.89 -4.19 17.15
C GLY A 125 -7.80 -3.91 18.18
N VAL A 126 -7.76 -4.65 19.30
CA VAL A 126 -6.70 -4.53 20.31
C VAL A 126 -5.33 -4.90 19.72
N ILE A 127 -5.24 -6.00 18.97
CA ILE A 127 -4.01 -6.41 18.29
C ILE A 127 -3.53 -5.31 17.33
N SER A 128 -4.46 -4.69 16.58
CA SER A 128 -4.14 -3.59 15.66
C SER A 128 -3.62 -2.35 16.39
N VAL A 129 -4.19 -1.99 17.55
CA VAL A 129 -3.67 -0.88 18.36
C VAL A 129 -2.24 -1.16 18.83
N ILE A 130 -1.98 -2.36 19.36
CA ILE A 130 -0.65 -2.77 19.83
C ILE A 130 0.35 -2.76 18.66
N GLY A 131 -0.02 -3.34 17.51
CA GLY A 131 0.80 -3.32 16.31
C GLY A 131 1.15 -1.91 15.84
N GLY A 132 0.25 -0.96 16.07
CA GLY A 132 0.44 0.43 15.69
C GLY A 132 1.48 1.11 16.57
N PHE A 133 1.42 0.91 17.89
CA PHE A 133 2.48 1.37 18.81
C PHE A 133 3.84 0.72 18.53
N LEU A 134 3.86 -0.57 18.17
CA LEU A 134 5.08 -1.26 17.76
C LEU A 134 5.70 -0.64 16.50
N ALA A 135 4.89 -0.14 15.56
CA ALA A 135 5.40 0.57 14.39
C ALA A 135 6.14 1.86 14.73
N PHE A 136 5.70 2.58 15.78
CA PHE A 136 6.42 3.76 16.27
C PHE A 136 7.73 3.39 17.00
N GLY A 137 7.71 2.34 17.82
CA GLY A 137 8.88 1.91 18.59
C GLY A 137 9.94 1.18 17.78
N HIS A 138 9.53 0.40 16.77
CA HIS A 138 10.42 -0.46 15.98
C HIS A 138 10.09 -0.40 14.48
N PRO A 139 10.33 0.74 13.82
CA PRO A 139 9.92 0.95 12.43
C PRO A 139 10.52 -0.09 11.47
N PHE A 140 11.76 -0.52 11.68
CA PHE A 140 12.40 -1.56 10.87
C PHE A 140 11.70 -2.92 10.97
N LEU A 141 11.22 -3.32 12.16
CA LEU A 141 10.46 -4.56 12.32
C LEU A 141 9.14 -4.47 11.54
N THR A 142 8.49 -3.30 11.55
CA THR A 142 7.28 -3.07 10.78
C THR A 142 7.54 -3.09 9.27
N MET A 143 8.65 -2.52 8.79
CA MET A 143 9.03 -2.61 7.37
C MET A 143 9.18 -4.06 6.91
N ILE A 144 9.90 -4.87 7.68
CA ILE A 144 10.10 -6.30 7.37
C ILE A 144 8.75 -7.04 7.40
N SER A 145 7.91 -6.75 8.40
CA SER A 145 6.60 -7.37 8.56
C SER A 145 5.67 -7.05 7.39
N VAL A 146 5.61 -5.78 6.97
CA VAL A 146 4.83 -5.36 5.81
C VAL A 146 5.39 -5.97 4.52
N GLY A 147 6.72 -6.06 4.38
CA GLY A 147 7.36 -6.77 3.27
C GLY A 147 6.91 -8.22 3.16
N TYR A 148 6.83 -8.95 4.27
CA TYR A 148 6.28 -10.32 4.29
C TYR A 148 4.79 -10.38 3.97
N ILE A 149 3.99 -9.42 4.44
CA ILE A 149 2.56 -9.34 4.11
C ILE A 149 2.38 -9.14 2.60
N ILE A 150 3.17 -8.26 1.97
CA ILE A 150 3.15 -8.03 0.53
C ILE A 150 3.55 -9.32 -0.21
N ALA A 151 4.63 -9.98 0.21
CA ALA A 151 5.10 -11.23 -0.38
C ALA A 151 4.02 -12.32 -0.34
N PHE A 152 3.39 -12.53 0.82
CA PHE A 152 2.32 -13.50 1.00
C PHE A 152 1.11 -13.18 0.11
N ASN A 153 0.69 -11.92 0.06
CA ASN A 153 -0.40 -11.48 -0.80
C ASN A 153 -0.11 -11.72 -2.29
N LEU A 154 1.12 -11.49 -2.75
CA LEU A 154 1.52 -11.80 -4.13
C LEU A 154 1.46 -13.30 -4.44
N ILE A 155 1.92 -14.15 -3.51
CA ILE A 155 1.82 -15.60 -3.66
C ILE A 155 0.34 -16.03 -3.79
N MET A 156 -0.50 -15.58 -2.86
CA MET A 156 -1.93 -15.91 -2.87
C MET A 156 -2.63 -15.37 -4.12
N GLN A 157 -2.29 -14.16 -4.56
CA GLN A 157 -2.82 -13.57 -5.78
C GLN A 157 -2.41 -14.37 -7.01
N GLY A 158 -1.14 -14.79 -7.10
CA GLY A 158 -0.63 -15.65 -8.17
C GLY A 158 -1.38 -16.99 -8.22
N VAL A 159 -1.52 -17.66 -7.08
CA VAL A 159 -2.30 -18.91 -6.96
C VAL A 159 -3.75 -18.70 -7.38
N ASN A 160 -4.40 -17.63 -6.92
CA ASN A 160 -5.80 -17.35 -7.27
C ASN A 160 -5.97 -17.12 -8.77
N MET A 161 -5.03 -16.42 -9.42
CA MET A 161 -5.04 -16.24 -10.88
C MET A 161 -4.93 -17.58 -11.63
N ILE A 162 -4.10 -18.51 -11.16
CA ILE A 162 -3.99 -19.86 -11.75
C ILE A 162 -5.32 -20.61 -11.58
N VAL A 163 -5.87 -20.62 -10.38
CA VAL A 163 -7.14 -21.32 -10.07
C VAL A 163 -8.28 -20.80 -10.95
N ILE A 164 -8.43 -19.47 -11.06
CA ILE A 164 -9.44 -18.84 -11.91
C ILE A 164 -9.20 -19.18 -13.38
N ALA A 165 -7.96 -19.15 -13.86
CA ALA A 165 -7.65 -19.47 -15.24
C ALA A 165 -7.96 -20.94 -15.58
N VAL A 166 -7.63 -21.87 -14.69
CA VAL A 166 -7.87 -23.31 -14.90
C VAL A 166 -9.37 -23.63 -14.90
N ASN A 167 -10.13 -23.03 -13.98
CA ASN A 167 -11.57 -23.26 -13.82
C ASN A 167 -12.44 -22.50 -14.83
N ARG A 168 -11.85 -21.64 -15.67
CA ARG A 168 -12.60 -20.79 -16.60
C ARG A 168 -13.40 -21.55 -17.69
N ASP A 169 -13.13 -22.84 -17.90
CA ASP A 169 -13.90 -23.67 -18.85
C ASP A 169 -15.05 -24.45 -18.17
N LYS A 170 -15.19 -24.36 -16.83
CA LYS A 170 -16.27 -24.97 -16.05
C LYS A 170 -17.39 -23.98 -15.70
N PHE A 171 -17.23 -22.71 -16.10
CA PHE A 171 -18.19 -21.61 -15.95
C PHE A 171 -18.46 -21.02 -17.33
#